data_AF-A0A1Z4QSE0-F1
#
_entry.id   AF-A0A1Z4QSE0-F1
#
_cell.length_a   1.000
_cell.length_b   1.000
_cell.length_c   1.000
_cell.angle_alpha   90.00
_cell.angle_beta   90.00
_cell.angle_gamma   90.00
#
_symmetry.space_group_name_H-M   'P 1'
#
loop_
_entity.id
_entity.type
_entity.pdbx_description
1 polymer ?
#
loop_
_entity_poly.entity_id
_entity_poly.type
_entity_poly.pdbx_seq_one_letter_code
_entity_poly.pdbx_strand_id
1 'polypeptide(L)'
;MTESNSNRQLVIIGGAEDRDGDSQILREFVRRAGGTKAHIVIMTAATELPREAGENYIRVFERLGAAEARIVDTETREDAASSTALEAINKATGIFFTGGDQARITSILKDTQIDTAIHKRFAEGAVVAGTSAGAAVMPDNMIIEGDSQTNPRIEVVEMGPGLGFLPGVVIDQHFSQRGRLGRLISALVQQPAVLGFGIDENTAMVVTDNQIQVIGQGAVTIVDESEATYNNLDEILKDEPLAVFGAKLHILPNGYRFDLKTRQPILSDRSVPNVAVPAGSINT
;
A
#
# COMPACT_ATOMS: atom_id res chain seq x y z
N MET A 1 30.32 10.64 1.05
CA MET A 1 29.36 9.52 0.92
C MET A 1 28.32 9.99 -0.06
N THR A 2 28.33 9.48 -1.29
CA THR A 2 27.37 9.85 -2.32
C THR A 2 26.02 9.27 -1.92
N GLU A 3 25.05 10.13 -1.59
CA GLU A 3 23.64 9.72 -1.51
C GLU A 3 23.30 9.03 -2.84
N SER A 4 23.05 7.72 -2.81
CA SER A 4 22.41 7.10 -3.96
C SER A 4 21.01 7.69 -4.04
N ASN A 5 20.72 8.41 -5.13
CA ASN A 5 19.34 8.70 -5.52
C ASN A 5 18.66 7.36 -5.83
N SER A 6 18.29 6.61 -4.79
CA SER A 6 17.51 5.39 -4.94
C SER A 6 16.10 5.83 -5.27
N ASN A 7 15.76 5.86 -6.55
CA ASN A 7 14.43 6.22 -7.04
C ASN A 7 13.44 5.09 -6.72
N ARG A 8 13.24 4.82 -5.42
CA ARG A 8 12.39 3.74 -4.90
C ARG A 8 10.95 4.16 -5.09
N GLN A 9 10.21 3.32 -5.79
CA GLN A 9 8.84 3.64 -6.17
C GLN A 9 7.90 2.53 -5.75
N LEU A 10 6.85 2.92 -5.02
CA LEU A 10 5.74 2.03 -4.67
C LEU A 10 4.45 2.53 -5.30
N VAL A 11 3.60 1.59 -5.73
CA VAL A 11 2.22 1.87 -6.10
C VAL A 11 1.30 1.00 -5.24
N ILE A 12 0.72 1.59 -4.19
CA ILE A 12 -0.06 0.89 -3.19
C ILE A 12 -1.54 1.16 -3.46
N ILE A 13 -2.30 0.13 -3.81
CA ILE A 13 -3.64 0.25 -4.41
C ILE A 13 -4.68 -0.28 -3.43
N GLY A 14 -5.74 0.49 -3.18
CA GLY A 14 -6.79 0.14 -2.21
C GLY A 14 -7.69 -1.03 -2.62
N GLY A 15 -7.48 -1.65 -3.78
CA GLY A 15 -8.33 -2.73 -4.30
C GLY A 15 -9.33 -2.26 -5.34
N ALA A 16 -9.93 -3.23 -6.04
CA ALA A 16 -10.97 -3.02 -7.06
C ALA A 16 -10.61 -1.93 -8.10
N GLU A 17 -9.34 -1.84 -8.47
CA GLU A 17 -8.89 -0.87 -9.47
C GLU A 17 -9.39 -1.19 -10.86
N ASP A 18 -9.57 -0.14 -11.68
CA ASP A 18 -10.07 -0.28 -13.05
C ASP A 18 -9.09 -1.06 -13.94
N ARG A 19 -9.56 -2.20 -14.46
CA ARG A 19 -8.82 -3.10 -15.35
C ARG A 19 -9.32 -3.08 -16.79
N ASP A 20 -10.47 -2.47 -17.05
CA ASP A 20 -11.15 -2.58 -18.35
C ASP A 20 -11.23 -1.25 -19.08
N GLY A 21 -11.38 -0.14 -18.35
CA GLY A 21 -11.44 1.22 -18.88
C GLY A 21 -10.08 1.86 -19.10
N ASP A 22 -9.91 3.07 -18.57
CA ASP A 22 -8.68 3.84 -18.72
C ASP A 22 -7.50 3.22 -17.98
N SER A 23 -7.78 2.42 -16.95
CA SER A 23 -6.80 1.75 -16.09
C SER A 23 -5.73 2.70 -15.58
N GLN A 24 -6.13 3.89 -15.12
CA GLN A 24 -5.23 4.99 -14.77
C GLN A 24 -4.10 4.57 -13.82
N ILE A 25 -4.44 3.82 -12.77
CA ILE A 25 -3.49 3.35 -11.75
C ILE A 25 -2.50 2.34 -12.35
N LEU A 26 -3.01 1.33 -13.07
CA LEU A 26 -2.18 0.29 -13.68
C LEU A 26 -1.31 0.84 -14.80
N ARG A 27 -1.78 1.85 -15.54
CA ARG A 27 -1.01 2.59 -16.54
C ARG A 27 0.14 3.34 -15.90
N GLU A 28 -0.08 3.98 -14.76
CA GLU A 28 0.98 4.64 -14.02
C GLU A 28 2.03 3.64 -13.50
N PHE A 29 1.60 2.47 -13.02
CA PHE A 29 2.52 1.39 -12.67
C PHE A 29 3.38 0.94 -13.87
N VAL A 30 2.78 0.67 -15.03
CA VAL A 30 3.51 0.29 -16.25
C VAL A 30 4.48 1.39 -16.68
N ARG A 31 4.06 2.65 -16.64
CA ARG A 31 4.93 3.80 -16.96
C ARG A 31 6.16 3.83 -16.06
N ARG A 32 5.98 3.63 -14.75
CA ARG A 32 7.07 3.59 -13.76
C ARG A 32 7.96 2.36 -13.90
N ALA A 33 7.40 1.23 -14.31
CA ALA A 33 8.13 0.01 -14.62
C ALA A 33 8.96 0.12 -15.92
N GLY A 34 8.92 1.24 -16.64
CA GLY A 34 9.70 1.45 -17.87
C GLY A 34 8.87 1.50 -19.16
N GLY A 35 7.54 1.54 -19.05
CA GLY A 35 6.62 1.68 -20.18
C GLY A 35 6.80 0.53 -21.18
N THR A 36 7.14 0.87 -22.42
CA THR A 36 7.34 -0.12 -23.51
C THR A 36 8.58 -0.99 -23.37
N LYS A 37 9.36 -0.82 -22.30
CA LYS A 37 10.49 -1.67 -21.92
C LYS A 37 10.26 -2.42 -20.61
N ALA A 38 9.03 -2.34 -20.07
CA ALA A 38 8.73 -2.93 -18.78
C ALA A 38 8.71 -4.47 -18.87
N HIS A 39 9.46 -5.12 -17.98
CA HIS A 39 9.36 -6.54 -17.70
C HIS A 39 8.68 -6.70 -16.34
N ILE A 40 7.42 -7.12 -16.37
CA ILE A 40 6.56 -7.17 -15.19
C ILE A 40 6.45 -8.60 -14.68
N VAL A 41 6.73 -8.78 -13.40
CA VAL A 41 6.41 -10.01 -12.67
C VAL A 41 5.13 -9.81 -11.88
N ILE A 42 4.19 -10.74 -12.03
CA ILE A 42 2.92 -10.78 -11.30
C ILE A 42 3.01 -11.88 -10.26
N MET A 43 2.95 -11.48 -8.98
CA MET A 43 2.97 -12.38 -7.83
C MET A 43 1.54 -12.73 -7.44
N THR A 44 1.20 -14.02 -7.50
CA THR A 44 -0.17 -14.54 -7.28
C THR A 44 -0.37 -15.23 -5.93
N ALA A 45 0.62 -15.14 -5.03
CA ALA A 45 0.63 -15.84 -3.74
C ALA A 45 -0.66 -15.64 -2.89
N ALA A 46 -1.31 -14.49 -3.03
CA ALA A 46 -2.50 -14.14 -2.25
C ALA A 46 -3.78 -14.86 -2.69
N THR A 47 -3.91 -15.20 -3.97
CA THR A 47 -5.18 -15.64 -4.55
C THR A 47 -5.30 -17.16 -4.57
N GLU A 48 -6.52 -17.65 -4.41
CA GLU A 48 -6.86 -19.07 -4.60
C GLU A 48 -7.03 -19.44 -6.09
N LEU A 49 -7.07 -18.44 -6.97
CA LEU A 49 -7.19 -18.58 -8.42
C LEU A 49 -5.99 -17.91 -9.12
N PRO A 50 -4.76 -18.39 -8.91
CA PRO A 50 -3.53 -17.73 -9.37
C PRO A 50 -3.49 -17.54 -10.88
N ARG A 51 -3.90 -18.57 -11.63
CA ARG A 51 -3.91 -18.52 -13.10
C ARG A 51 -4.88 -17.47 -13.65
N GLU A 52 -6.11 -17.44 -13.17
CA GLU A 52 -7.12 -16.51 -13.70
C GLU A 52 -6.76 -15.06 -13.37
N ALA A 53 -6.41 -14.78 -12.11
CA ALA A 53 -5.99 -13.45 -11.68
C ALA A 53 -4.74 -13.00 -12.45
N GLY A 54 -3.74 -13.87 -12.56
CA GLY A 54 -2.51 -13.61 -13.30
C GLY A 54 -2.76 -13.35 -14.78
N GLU A 55 -3.55 -14.18 -15.46
CA GLU A 55 -3.89 -14.01 -16.89
C GLU A 55 -4.71 -12.73 -17.15
N ASN A 56 -5.52 -12.28 -16.19
CA ASN A 56 -6.16 -10.97 -16.27
C ASN A 56 -5.10 -9.85 -16.26
N TYR A 57 -4.19 -9.83 -15.29
CA TYR A 57 -3.15 -8.80 -15.22
C TYR A 57 -2.16 -8.84 -16.38
N ILE A 58 -1.81 -10.02 -16.91
CA ILE A 58 -0.99 -10.13 -18.13
C ILE A 58 -1.67 -9.35 -19.26
N ARG A 59 -2.95 -9.64 -19.54
CA ARG A 59 -3.70 -8.96 -20.61
C ARG A 59 -3.76 -7.46 -20.40
N VAL A 60 -3.96 -7.00 -19.17
CA VAL A 60 -4.00 -5.57 -18.85
C VAL A 60 -2.64 -4.91 -19.07
N PHE A 61 -1.54 -5.48 -18.56
CA PHE A 61 -0.22 -4.89 -18.68
C PHE A 61 0.31 -4.90 -20.12
N GLU A 62 0.05 -5.96 -20.88
CA GLU A 62 0.36 -6.02 -22.32
C GLU A 62 -0.45 -4.98 -23.11
N ARG A 63 -1.76 -4.85 -22.83
CA ARG A 63 -2.62 -3.81 -23.43
C ARG A 63 -2.12 -2.40 -23.12
N LEU A 64 -1.58 -2.19 -21.92
CA LEU A 64 -0.97 -0.92 -21.48
C LEU A 64 0.44 -0.70 -22.02
N GLY A 65 0.98 -1.66 -22.77
CA GLY A 65 2.21 -1.54 -23.54
C GLY A 65 3.47 -2.06 -22.84
N ALA A 66 3.36 -2.86 -21.77
CA ALA A 66 4.53 -3.54 -21.21
C ALA A 66 5.20 -4.45 -22.25
N ALA A 67 6.53 -4.57 -22.20
CA ALA A 67 7.26 -5.44 -23.14
C ALA A 67 7.00 -6.92 -22.84
N GLU A 68 6.89 -7.25 -21.55
CA GLU A 68 6.62 -8.60 -21.06
C GLU A 68 5.87 -8.52 -19.74
N ALA A 69 4.88 -9.38 -19.55
CA ALA A 69 4.26 -9.64 -18.26
C ALA A 69 4.22 -11.15 -18.04
N ARG A 70 4.64 -11.61 -16.86
CA ARG A 70 4.63 -13.04 -16.53
C ARG A 70 4.24 -13.29 -15.09
N ILE A 71 3.56 -14.41 -14.88
CA ILE A 71 3.24 -14.89 -13.54
C ILE A 71 4.48 -15.55 -12.94
N VAL A 72 4.76 -15.22 -11.69
CA VAL A 72 5.60 -16.03 -10.81
C VAL A 72 4.68 -16.57 -9.75
N ASP A 73 4.27 -17.82 -9.95
CA ASP A 73 3.38 -18.48 -9.03
C ASP A 73 4.17 -19.09 -7.87
N THR A 74 3.65 -18.91 -6.67
CA THR A 74 4.25 -19.40 -5.43
C THR A 74 3.10 -19.89 -4.57
N GLU A 75 2.71 -21.14 -4.78
CA GLU A 75 1.61 -21.77 -4.04
C GLU A 75 2.07 -22.22 -2.66
N THR A 76 3.36 -22.56 -2.55
CA THR A 76 4.03 -23.07 -1.37
C THR A 76 5.31 -22.28 -1.09
N ARG A 77 5.82 -22.36 0.14
CA ARG A 77 7.05 -21.68 0.54
C ARG A 77 8.27 -22.23 -0.20
N GLU A 78 8.24 -23.50 -0.58
CA GLU A 78 9.29 -24.19 -1.34
C GLU A 78 9.45 -23.60 -2.74
N ASP A 79 8.37 -23.12 -3.35
CA ASP A 79 8.41 -22.46 -4.67
C ASP A 79 9.29 -21.21 -4.67
N ALA A 80 9.50 -20.61 -3.49
CA ALA A 80 10.34 -19.43 -3.32
C ALA A 80 11.84 -19.69 -3.54
N ALA A 81 12.26 -20.95 -3.75
CA ALA A 81 13.60 -21.33 -4.15
C ALA A 81 13.72 -21.65 -5.67
N SER A 82 12.65 -21.48 -6.44
CA SER A 82 12.64 -21.76 -7.88
C SER A 82 13.62 -20.87 -8.64
N SER A 83 14.59 -21.48 -9.32
CA SER A 83 15.57 -20.76 -10.14
C SER A 83 14.91 -19.94 -11.25
N THR A 84 13.86 -20.48 -11.88
CA THR A 84 13.08 -19.80 -12.92
C THR A 84 12.34 -18.57 -12.38
N ALA A 85 11.81 -18.64 -11.16
CA ALA A 85 11.17 -17.51 -10.50
C ALA A 85 12.20 -16.43 -10.14
N LEU A 86 13.33 -16.83 -9.56
CA LEU A 86 14.42 -15.91 -9.21
C LEU A 86 15.01 -15.22 -10.44
N GLU A 87 15.18 -15.94 -11.56
CA GLU A 87 15.65 -15.34 -12.81
C GLU A 87 14.66 -14.29 -13.34
N ALA A 88 13.35 -14.59 -13.29
CA ALA A 88 12.31 -13.65 -13.69
C ALA A 88 12.33 -12.37 -12.85
N ILE A 89 12.37 -12.52 -11.53
CA ILE A 89 12.43 -11.39 -10.59
C ILE A 89 13.70 -10.57 -10.82
N ASN A 90 14.86 -11.21 -10.99
CA ASN A 90 16.12 -10.50 -11.21
C ASN A 90 16.14 -9.64 -12.49
N LYS A 91 15.31 -9.96 -13.49
CA LYS A 91 15.15 -9.18 -14.72
C LYS A 91 14.00 -8.17 -14.65
N ALA A 92 13.12 -8.29 -13.64
CA ALA A 92 11.93 -7.47 -13.53
C ALA A 92 12.28 -5.98 -13.33
N THR A 93 11.50 -5.13 -14.00
CA THR A 93 11.49 -3.68 -13.80
C THR A 93 10.23 -3.22 -13.06
N GLY A 94 9.19 -4.06 -13.02
CA GLY A 94 8.02 -3.90 -12.19
C GLY A 94 7.60 -5.22 -11.54
N ILE A 95 7.20 -5.19 -10.28
CA ILE A 95 6.73 -6.37 -9.54
C ILE A 95 5.36 -6.01 -8.96
N PHE A 96 4.34 -6.81 -9.28
CA PHE A 96 2.94 -6.53 -8.92
C PHE A 96 2.37 -7.67 -8.07
N PHE A 97 1.93 -7.36 -6.86
CA PHE A 97 1.25 -8.30 -5.96
C PHE A 97 -0.27 -8.20 -6.14
N THR A 98 -0.91 -9.31 -6.47
CA THR A 98 -2.37 -9.35 -6.62
C THR A 98 -3.10 -9.30 -5.27
N GLY A 99 -4.41 -9.08 -5.32
CA GLY A 99 -5.29 -9.24 -4.14
C GLY A 99 -5.55 -10.70 -3.79
N GLY A 100 -6.21 -10.92 -2.66
CA GLY A 100 -6.48 -12.24 -2.07
C GLY A 100 -6.32 -12.19 -0.56
N ASP A 101 -5.55 -13.10 0.01
CA ASP A 101 -5.18 -13.15 1.42
C ASP A 101 -3.73 -12.66 1.65
N GLN A 102 -3.58 -11.58 2.42
CA GLN A 102 -2.29 -11.02 2.81
C GLN A 102 -1.46 -11.92 3.73
N ALA A 103 -2.08 -12.70 4.62
CA ALA A 103 -1.37 -13.65 5.49
C ALA A 103 -0.74 -14.78 4.67
N ARG A 104 -1.39 -15.18 3.57
CA ARG A 104 -0.85 -16.14 2.61
C ARG A 104 0.39 -15.60 1.90
N ILE A 105 0.41 -14.33 1.49
CA ILE A 105 1.60 -13.71 0.87
C ILE A 105 2.80 -13.83 1.82
N THR A 106 2.66 -13.43 3.08
CA THR A 106 3.80 -13.34 4.00
C THR A 106 4.25 -14.72 4.49
N SER A 107 3.33 -15.65 4.74
CA SER A 107 3.69 -17.03 5.11
C SER A 107 4.48 -17.75 4.01
N ILE A 108 4.16 -17.49 2.73
CA ILE A 108 4.84 -18.08 1.59
C ILE A 108 6.15 -17.35 1.27
N LEU A 109 6.13 -16.02 1.21
CA LEU A 109 7.23 -15.25 0.63
C LEU A 109 8.20 -14.67 1.65
N LYS A 110 7.74 -14.21 2.82
CA LYS A 110 8.59 -13.45 3.75
C LYS A 110 9.81 -14.26 4.17
N ASP A 111 10.98 -13.63 4.19
CA ASP A 111 12.27 -14.23 4.58
C ASP A 111 12.69 -15.42 3.68
N THR A 112 12.27 -15.40 2.41
CA THR A 112 12.70 -16.37 1.39
C THR A 112 13.70 -15.77 0.40
N GLN A 113 14.20 -16.60 -0.53
CA GLN A 113 15.07 -16.14 -1.61
C GLN A 113 14.32 -15.20 -2.58
N ILE A 114 13.04 -15.46 -2.85
CA ILE A 114 12.21 -14.56 -3.66
C ILE A 114 12.06 -13.20 -2.97
N ASP A 115 11.72 -13.15 -1.68
CA ASP A 115 11.60 -11.89 -0.93
C ASP A 115 12.90 -11.10 -0.94
N THR A 116 14.02 -11.77 -0.69
CA THR A 116 15.36 -11.19 -0.81
C THR A 116 15.63 -10.62 -2.22
N ALA A 117 15.25 -11.36 -3.26
CA ALA A 117 15.44 -10.94 -4.65
C ALA A 117 14.55 -9.74 -5.03
N ILE A 118 13.30 -9.71 -4.56
CA ILE A 118 12.37 -8.60 -4.79
C ILE A 118 12.90 -7.33 -4.11
N HIS A 119 13.33 -7.41 -2.84
CA HIS A 119 13.94 -6.29 -2.12
C HIS A 119 15.20 -5.77 -2.80
N LYS A 120 16.05 -6.67 -3.29
CA LYS A 120 17.24 -6.29 -4.08
C LYS A 120 16.84 -5.49 -5.33
N ARG A 121 15.87 -5.98 -6.10
CA ARG A 121 15.41 -5.31 -7.32
C ARG A 121 14.74 -3.97 -7.03
N PHE A 122 13.96 -3.90 -5.96
CA PHE A 122 13.38 -2.64 -5.47
C PHE A 122 14.46 -1.63 -5.11
N ALA A 123 15.52 -2.05 -4.40
CA ALA A 123 16.66 -1.20 -4.08
C ALA A 123 17.44 -0.74 -5.33
N GLU A 124 17.42 -1.53 -6.40
CA GLU A 124 18.02 -1.22 -7.70
C GLU A 124 17.09 -0.39 -8.62
N GLY A 125 15.90 -0.01 -8.14
CA GLY A 125 14.98 0.92 -8.83
C GLY A 125 13.82 0.26 -9.59
N ALA A 126 13.58 -1.04 -9.44
CA ALA A 126 12.34 -1.65 -9.90
C ALA A 126 11.15 -1.10 -9.08
N VAL A 127 10.02 -0.85 -9.73
CA VAL A 127 8.79 -0.43 -9.03
C VAL A 127 8.11 -1.65 -8.42
N VAL A 128 7.67 -1.55 -7.16
CA VAL A 128 6.85 -2.56 -6.51
C VAL A 128 5.44 -2.02 -6.35
N ALA A 129 4.44 -2.82 -6.67
CA ALA A 129 3.04 -2.45 -6.57
C ALA A 129 2.22 -3.58 -5.96
N GLY A 130 1.10 -3.23 -5.33
CA GLY A 130 0.19 -4.24 -4.81
C GLY A 130 -1.21 -3.69 -4.61
N THR A 131 -2.20 -4.54 -4.83
CA THR A 131 -3.62 -4.20 -4.69
C THR A 131 -4.30 -5.05 -3.63
N SER A 132 -5.16 -4.42 -2.81
CA SER A 132 -5.87 -5.10 -1.71
C SER A 132 -4.87 -5.82 -0.79
N ALA A 133 -4.88 -7.15 -0.68
CA ALA A 133 -3.85 -7.90 0.05
C ALA A 133 -2.40 -7.50 -0.29
N GLY A 134 -2.11 -7.29 -1.58
CA GLY A 134 -0.81 -6.81 -2.03
C GLY A 134 -0.46 -5.42 -1.48
N ALA A 135 -1.43 -4.56 -1.21
CA ALA A 135 -1.19 -3.26 -0.55
C ALA A 135 -0.91 -3.42 0.95
N ALA A 136 -1.64 -4.33 1.61
CA ALA A 136 -1.52 -4.57 3.05
C ALA A 136 -0.12 -5.07 3.45
N VAL A 137 0.56 -5.83 2.59
CA VAL A 137 1.90 -6.36 2.88
C VAL A 137 3.04 -5.35 2.69
N MET A 138 2.76 -4.15 2.19
CA MET A 138 3.82 -3.18 1.87
C MET A 138 4.58 -2.65 3.11
N PRO A 139 3.95 -2.41 4.26
CA PRO A 139 4.67 -2.00 5.46
C PRO A 139 5.42 -3.14 6.15
N ASP A 140 6.15 -2.82 7.21
CA ASP A 140 6.81 -3.78 8.09
C ASP A 140 5.82 -4.55 8.97
N ASN A 141 4.74 -3.89 9.41
CA ASN A 141 3.61 -4.50 10.10
C ASN A 141 2.31 -4.24 9.33
N MET A 142 1.50 -5.28 9.16
CA MET A 142 0.25 -5.25 8.40
C MET A 142 -0.96 -5.60 9.25
N ILE A 143 -2.13 -5.12 8.84
CA ILE A 143 -3.42 -5.57 9.34
C ILE A 143 -3.74 -6.91 8.66
N ILE A 144 -3.77 -8.01 9.41
CA ILE A 144 -4.13 -9.35 8.93
C ILE A 144 -5.64 -9.45 8.80
N GLU A 145 -6.37 -9.19 9.88
CA GLU A 145 -7.82 -9.33 9.95
C GLU A 145 -8.39 -8.23 10.83
N GLY A 146 -9.69 -7.98 10.70
CA GLY A 146 -10.37 -7.10 11.62
C GLY A 146 -11.74 -6.66 11.16
N ASP A 147 -12.62 -6.44 12.13
CA ASP A 147 -13.99 -6.02 11.88
C ASP A 147 -14.06 -4.64 11.20
N SER A 148 -15.11 -4.47 10.42
CA SER A 148 -15.41 -3.25 9.67
C SER A 148 -16.64 -2.57 10.28
N GLN A 149 -16.75 -1.24 10.13
CA GLN A 149 -17.90 -0.46 10.66
C GLN A 149 -18.08 -0.53 12.19
N THR A 150 -16.98 -0.66 12.94
CA THR A 150 -16.99 -0.66 14.40
C THR A 150 -16.37 0.62 14.96
N ASN A 151 -16.74 0.97 16.19
CA ASN A 151 -15.95 1.92 16.97
C ASN A 151 -14.54 1.33 17.19
N PRO A 152 -13.47 2.15 17.24
CA PRO A 152 -12.15 1.66 17.56
C PRO A 152 -12.12 0.90 18.90
N ARG A 153 -11.66 -0.36 18.86
CA ARG A 153 -11.38 -1.27 20.00
C ARG A 153 -10.16 -2.12 19.68
N ILE A 154 -9.49 -2.69 20.68
CA ILE A 154 -8.25 -3.46 20.48
C ILE A 154 -8.53 -4.79 19.75
N GLU A 155 -9.57 -5.52 20.16
CA GLU A 155 -9.92 -6.84 19.63
C GLU A 155 -10.32 -6.82 18.14
N VAL A 156 -10.63 -5.65 17.62
CA VAL A 156 -11.09 -5.46 16.24
C VAL A 156 -9.98 -5.67 15.21
N VAL A 157 -8.71 -5.77 15.61
CA VAL A 157 -7.58 -5.85 14.66
C VAL A 157 -6.55 -6.89 15.06
N GLU A 158 -6.22 -7.78 14.14
CA GLU A 158 -5.02 -8.62 14.22
C GLU A 158 -3.90 -8.02 13.38
N MET A 159 -2.73 -7.85 14.00
CA MET A 159 -1.52 -7.34 13.35
C MET A 159 -0.52 -8.47 13.13
N GLY A 160 0.24 -8.40 12.04
CA GLY A 160 1.35 -9.32 11.79
C GLY A 160 2.41 -8.74 10.89
N PRO A 161 3.46 -9.51 10.58
CA PRO A 161 4.57 -9.01 9.77
C PRO A 161 4.15 -8.81 8.32
N GLY A 162 4.50 -7.67 7.74
CA GLY A 162 4.47 -7.40 6.31
C GLY A 162 5.80 -7.72 5.63
N LEU A 163 5.95 -7.29 4.37
CA LEU A 163 7.18 -7.45 3.57
C LEU A 163 8.16 -6.29 3.76
N GLY A 164 7.74 -5.14 4.31
CA GLY A 164 8.66 -4.08 4.74
C GLY A 164 9.22 -3.19 3.61
N PHE A 165 8.47 -2.99 2.53
CA PHE A 165 8.83 -2.03 1.48
C PHE A 165 8.65 -0.55 1.89
N LEU A 166 7.70 -0.28 2.80
CA LEU A 166 7.44 1.04 3.37
C LEU A 166 7.35 0.95 4.91
N PRO A 167 8.48 0.87 5.61
CA PRO A 167 8.48 0.68 7.07
C PRO A 167 7.95 1.92 7.82
N GLY A 168 7.42 1.70 9.03
CA GLY A 168 7.04 2.77 9.95
C GLY A 168 5.67 3.40 9.68
N VAL A 169 4.81 2.70 8.94
CA VAL A 169 3.43 3.11 8.65
C VAL A 169 2.47 1.93 8.82
N VAL A 170 1.18 2.22 8.96
CA VAL A 170 0.10 1.22 8.87
C VAL A 170 -0.72 1.50 7.62
N ILE A 171 -1.10 0.46 6.87
CA ILE A 171 -1.90 0.60 5.65
C ILE A 171 -3.16 -0.25 5.76
N ASP A 172 -4.27 0.36 5.36
CA ASP A 172 -5.55 -0.30 5.15
C ASP A 172 -6.08 0.02 3.74
N GLN A 173 -6.90 -0.89 3.22
CA GLN A 173 -7.40 -0.92 1.84
C GLN A 173 -8.93 -1.12 1.86
N HIS A 174 -9.60 -0.99 0.71
CA HIS A 174 -11.07 -0.97 0.60
C HIS A 174 -11.71 -0.03 1.65
N PHE A 175 -11.07 1.12 1.89
CA PHE A 175 -11.11 1.79 3.18
C PHE A 175 -12.46 2.41 3.53
N SER A 176 -12.89 3.44 2.78
CA SER A 176 -14.19 4.07 3.01
C SER A 176 -15.35 3.13 2.69
N GLN A 177 -15.20 2.27 1.67
CA GLN A 177 -16.21 1.32 1.23
C GLN A 177 -16.61 0.34 2.35
N ARG A 178 -15.67 0.05 3.25
CA ARG A 178 -15.88 -0.85 4.40
C ARG A 178 -15.93 -0.11 5.74
N GLY A 179 -15.86 1.23 5.76
CA GLY A 179 -15.91 2.00 7.01
C GLY A 179 -14.77 1.65 7.98
N ARG A 180 -13.54 1.55 7.48
CA ARG A 180 -12.38 1.01 8.21
C ARG A 180 -11.57 2.02 9.04
N LEU A 181 -12.07 3.24 9.22
CA LEU A 181 -11.37 4.26 10.02
C LEU A 181 -11.14 3.82 11.46
N GLY A 182 -12.14 3.24 12.11
CA GLY A 182 -12.02 2.78 13.49
C GLY A 182 -10.94 1.71 13.65
N ARG A 183 -10.94 0.74 12.74
CA ARG A 183 -9.92 -0.31 12.63
C ARG A 183 -8.52 0.24 12.36
N LEU A 184 -8.37 1.22 11.46
CA LEU A 184 -7.05 1.82 11.21
C LEU A 184 -6.49 2.54 12.44
N ILE A 185 -7.33 3.26 13.19
CA ILE A 185 -6.92 3.91 14.45
C ILE A 185 -6.55 2.85 15.49
N SER A 186 -7.37 1.81 15.65
CA SER A 186 -7.06 0.67 16.54
C SER A 186 -5.72 0.01 16.20
N ALA A 187 -5.43 -0.15 14.90
CA ALA A 187 -4.18 -0.72 14.44
C ALA A 187 -3.00 0.20 14.76
N LEU A 188 -3.14 1.50 14.51
CA LEU A 188 -2.08 2.49 14.68
C LEU A 188 -1.64 2.63 16.14
N VAL A 189 -2.59 2.72 17.07
CA VAL A 189 -2.31 2.83 18.51
C VAL A 189 -1.56 1.61 19.07
N GLN A 190 -1.69 0.45 18.44
CA GLN A 190 -0.98 -0.77 18.83
C GLN A 190 0.44 -0.87 18.24
N GLN A 191 0.89 0.12 17.47
CA GLN A 191 2.15 0.05 16.72
C GLN A 191 3.09 1.20 17.07
N PRO A 192 4.41 1.03 16.90
CA PRO A 192 5.36 2.14 16.96
C PRO A 192 5.20 3.16 15.82
N ALA A 193 4.49 2.78 14.76
CA ALA A 193 4.17 3.66 13.63
C ALA A 193 3.24 4.79 14.07
N VAL A 194 3.42 5.99 13.49
CA VAL A 194 2.61 7.17 13.81
C VAL A 194 1.76 7.66 12.63
N LEU A 195 1.91 7.03 11.46
CA LEU A 195 1.13 7.33 10.27
C LEU A 195 0.33 6.10 9.83
N GLY A 196 -0.99 6.26 9.74
CA GLY A 196 -1.91 5.30 9.16
C GLY A 196 -2.46 5.80 7.82
N PHE A 197 -2.57 4.92 6.83
CA PHE A 197 -3.09 5.23 5.50
C PHE A 197 -4.27 4.32 5.17
N GLY A 198 -5.45 4.90 5.04
CA GLY A 198 -6.63 4.25 4.49
C GLY A 198 -6.80 4.57 3.02
N ILE A 199 -6.67 3.57 2.15
CA ILE A 199 -6.72 3.73 0.69
C ILE A 199 -8.05 3.19 0.16
N ASP A 200 -8.81 4.05 -0.51
CA ASP A 200 -10.09 3.67 -1.11
C ASP A 200 -9.94 2.73 -2.32
N GLU A 201 -11.03 2.06 -2.67
CA GLU A 201 -11.12 1.34 -3.93
C GLU A 201 -10.82 2.24 -5.14
N ASN A 202 -10.24 1.64 -6.18
CA ASN A 202 -9.79 2.31 -7.39
C ASN A 202 -8.99 3.60 -7.12
N THR A 203 -8.19 3.55 -6.06
CA THR A 203 -7.31 4.63 -5.60
C THR A 203 -5.96 4.05 -5.23
N ALA A 204 -4.90 4.79 -5.51
CA ALA A 204 -3.54 4.41 -5.22
C ALA A 204 -2.77 5.53 -4.53
N MET A 205 -1.97 5.12 -3.56
CA MET A 205 -0.91 5.90 -2.96
C MET A 205 0.40 5.56 -3.69
N VAL A 206 0.91 6.50 -4.48
CA VAL A 206 2.19 6.35 -5.16
C VAL A 206 3.28 6.98 -4.30
N VAL A 207 4.24 6.18 -3.86
CA VAL A 207 5.38 6.64 -3.06
C VAL A 207 6.58 6.80 -3.98
N THR A 208 7.24 7.95 -3.93
CA THR A 208 8.54 8.19 -4.55
C THR A 208 9.42 8.85 -3.50
N ASP A 209 10.43 8.12 -3.05
CA ASP A 209 11.26 8.50 -1.90
C ASP A 209 10.41 8.76 -0.65
N ASN A 210 10.32 10.02 -0.20
CA ASN A 210 9.55 10.44 0.97
C ASN A 210 8.24 11.13 0.60
N GLN A 211 7.86 11.16 -0.67
CA GLN A 211 6.63 11.81 -1.12
C GLN A 211 5.59 10.81 -1.58
N ILE A 212 4.36 11.08 -1.18
CA ILE A 212 3.16 10.40 -1.62
C ILE A 212 2.45 11.28 -2.64
N GLN A 213 1.93 10.65 -3.69
CA GLN A 213 0.95 11.23 -4.61
C GLN A 213 -0.27 10.32 -4.69
N VAL A 214 -1.47 10.88 -4.57
CA VAL A 214 -2.72 10.14 -4.75
C VAL A 214 -3.13 10.11 -6.21
N ILE A 215 -3.53 8.94 -6.69
CA ILE A 215 -4.03 8.71 -8.05
C ILE A 215 -5.29 7.85 -7.98
N GLY A 216 -6.34 8.18 -8.75
CA GLY A 216 -7.53 7.34 -8.86
C GLY A 216 -8.84 8.08 -8.57
N GLN A 217 -9.89 7.34 -8.25
CA GLN A 217 -11.25 7.91 -8.16
C GLN A 217 -11.67 8.32 -6.76
N GLY A 218 -11.17 7.66 -5.72
CA GLY A 218 -11.46 7.94 -4.31
C GLY A 218 -10.40 8.84 -3.67
N ALA A 219 -10.13 8.60 -2.39
CA ALA A 219 -9.15 9.33 -1.62
C ALA A 219 -8.20 8.40 -0.85
N VAL A 220 -7.09 8.98 -0.39
CA VAL A 220 -6.28 8.43 0.68
C VAL A 220 -6.56 9.23 1.94
N THR A 221 -7.01 8.53 2.97
CA THR A 221 -7.16 9.08 4.32
C THR A 221 -5.88 8.82 5.10
N ILE A 222 -5.30 9.86 5.69
CA ILE A 222 -4.07 9.80 6.48
C ILE A 222 -4.43 10.15 7.92
N VAL A 223 -4.13 9.23 8.84
CA VAL A 223 -4.19 9.46 10.29
C VAL A 223 -2.78 9.67 10.79
N ASP A 224 -2.51 10.83 11.40
CA ASP A 224 -1.22 11.17 12.00
C ASP A 224 -1.38 11.31 13.52
N GLU A 225 -0.79 10.37 14.26
CA GLU A 225 -0.78 10.31 15.72
C GLU A 225 0.50 10.88 16.34
N SER A 226 1.38 11.50 15.56
CA SER A 226 2.65 12.00 16.07
C SER A 226 2.54 13.16 17.07
N GLU A 227 1.40 13.82 17.09
CA GLU A 227 1.04 14.86 18.06
C GLU A 227 -0.17 14.44 18.92
N ALA A 228 -0.50 13.14 18.93
CA ALA A 228 -1.54 12.62 19.82
C ALA A 228 -1.17 12.91 21.28
N THR A 229 -2.14 13.41 22.04
CA THR A 229 -1.93 13.87 23.41
C THR A 229 -2.30 12.83 24.45
N TYR A 230 -3.11 11.84 24.06
CA TYR A 230 -3.60 10.79 24.95
C TYR A 230 -4.16 9.62 24.15
N ASN A 231 -3.93 8.40 24.64
CA ASN A 231 -4.77 7.24 24.36
C ASN A 231 -4.94 6.42 25.64
N ASN A 232 -6.01 5.63 25.74
CA ASN A 232 -6.32 4.81 26.92
C ASN A 232 -5.90 3.33 26.75
N LEU A 233 -4.97 3.00 25.84
CA LEU A 233 -4.63 1.61 25.50
C LEU A 233 -4.20 0.79 26.72
N ASP A 234 -3.39 1.38 27.62
CA ASP A 234 -2.88 0.71 28.82
C ASP A 234 -3.92 0.60 29.95
N GLU A 235 -5.09 1.21 29.79
CA GLU A 235 -6.14 1.33 30.81
C GLU A 235 -7.36 0.44 30.53
N ILE A 236 -7.47 -0.14 29.32
CA ILE A 236 -8.68 -0.80 28.86
C ILE A 236 -8.50 -2.30 28.60
N LEU A 237 -9.60 -3.04 28.74
CA LEU A 237 -9.70 -4.41 28.22
C LEU A 237 -9.89 -4.41 26.69
N LYS A 238 -9.64 -5.56 26.05
CA LYS A 238 -9.59 -5.63 24.58
C LYS A 238 -10.91 -5.26 23.88
N ASP A 239 -12.03 -5.50 24.54
CA ASP A 239 -13.39 -5.27 24.06
C ASP A 239 -13.92 -3.88 24.43
N GLU A 240 -13.16 -3.06 25.15
CA GLU A 240 -13.56 -1.73 25.57
C GLU A 240 -13.24 -0.66 24.49
N PRO A 241 -14.00 0.45 24.44
CA PRO A 241 -13.75 1.54 23.49
C PRO A 241 -12.39 2.23 23.69
N LEU A 242 -11.70 2.47 22.59
CA LEU A 242 -10.45 3.23 22.57
C LEU A 242 -10.74 4.73 22.50
N ALA A 243 -10.03 5.51 23.32
CA ALA A 243 -9.95 6.96 23.25
C ALA A 243 -8.61 7.34 22.61
N VAL A 244 -8.64 8.28 21.67
CA VAL A 244 -7.45 8.89 21.06
C VAL A 244 -7.69 10.38 20.92
N PHE A 245 -6.83 11.21 21.51
CA PHE A 245 -6.93 12.67 21.46
C PHE A 245 -5.76 13.28 20.68
N GLY A 246 -6.04 14.34 19.91
CA GLY A 246 -5.00 15.11 19.22
C GLY A 246 -4.47 14.52 17.91
N ALA A 247 -5.02 13.40 17.44
CA ALA A 247 -4.69 12.86 16.12
C ALA A 247 -5.15 13.81 15.00
N LYS A 248 -4.33 13.93 13.95
CA LYS A 248 -4.65 14.71 12.74
C LYS A 248 -5.21 13.80 11.66
N LEU A 249 -6.17 14.33 10.91
CA LEU A 249 -6.77 13.65 9.76
C LEU A 249 -6.52 14.48 8.51
N HIS A 250 -5.98 13.84 7.47
CA HIS A 250 -5.92 14.40 6.13
C HIS A 250 -6.68 13.50 5.15
N ILE A 251 -7.44 14.08 4.24
CA ILE A 251 -8.14 13.35 3.18
C ILE A 251 -7.66 13.92 1.85
N LEU A 252 -6.91 13.13 1.09
CA LEU A 252 -6.26 13.56 -0.14
C LEU A 252 -6.93 12.85 -1.33
N PRO A 253 -7.64 13.58 -2.20
CA PRO A 253 -8.13 13.03 -3.46
C PRO A 253 -7.01 13.01 -4.52
N ASN A 254 -7.34 12.50 -5.71
CA ASN A 254 -6.44 12.47 -6.86
C ASN A 254 -5.67 13.77 -7.10
N GLY A 255 -4.36 13.64 -7.33
CA GLY A 255 -3.44 14.74 -7.61
C GLY A 255 -2.82 15.39 -6.37
N TYR A 256 -3.40 15.20 -5.18
CA TYR A 256 -2.83 15.70 -3.94
C TYR A 256 -1.61 14.90 -3.52
N ARG A 257 -0.73 15.56 -2.76
CA ARG A 257 0.54 15.00 -2.30
C ARG A 257 0.74 15.19 -0.81
N PHE A 258 1.55 14.33 -0.22
CA PHE A 258 1.92 14.35 1.19
C PHE A 258 3.41 14.04 1.34
N ASP A 259 4.11 14.77 2.21
CA ASP A 259 5.51 14.52 2.54
C ASP A 259 5.59 13.70 3.83
N LEU A 260 6.14 12.48 3.74
CA LEU A 260 6.29 11.55 4.85
C LEU A 260 7.25 12.06 5.95
N LYS A 261 8.24 12.88 5.59
CA LYS A 261 9.25 13.38 6.53
C LYS A 261 8.70 14.55 7.34
N THR A 262 8.03 15.49 6.69
CA THR A 262 7.41 16.63 7.39
C THR A 262 6.03 16.30 7.94
N ARG A 263 5.40 15.21 7.47
CA ARG A 263 4.03 14.81 7.77
C ARG A 263 3.02 15.90 7.43
N GLN A 264 3.18 16.49 6.24
CA GLN A 264 2.34 17.60 5.80
C GLN A 264 1.83 17.36 4.37
N PRO A 265 0.59 17.76 4.07
CA PRO A 265 0.15 17.91 2.69
C PRO A 265 1.03 18.92 1.94
N ILE A 266 1.16 18.74 0.63
CA ILE A 266 1.86 19.65 -0.28
C ILE A 266 0.81 20.33 -1.17
N LEU A 267 0.69 21.66 -1.08
CA LEU A 267 -0.15 22.46 -1.98
C LEU A 267 0.78 23.27 -2.89
N SER A 268 0.80 22.96 -4.19
CA SER A 268 1.61 23.67 -5.22
C SER A 268 3.11 23.79 -4.89
N ASP A 269 3.90 22.73 -5.10
CA ASP A 269 5.37 22.65 -4.89
C ASP A 269 5.91 23.29 -3.57
N ARG A 270 5.03 23.54 -2.60
CA ARG A 270 5.30 24.17 -1.30
C ARG A 270 4.48 23.46 -0.23
N SER A 271 5.01 23.40 0.98
CA SER A 271 4.30 22.87 2.14
C SER A 271 3.19 23.82 2.59
N VAL A 272 2.11 23.27 3.13
CA VAL A 272 0.99 24.08 3.66
C VAL A 272 1.38 24.66 5.03
N PRO A 273 1.32 25.98 5.23
CA PRO A 273 1.47 26.55 6.56
C PRO A 273 0.25 26.21 7.43
N ASN A 274 0.48 25.91 8.71
CA ASN A 274 -0.57 25.60 9.67
C ASN A 274 -1.38 26.86 10.02
N VAL A 275 -2.36 27.21 9.19
CA VAL A 275 -3.24 28.38 9.35
C VAL A 275 -4.68 27.90 9.44
N ALA A 276 -5.47 28.51 10.34
CA ALA A 276 -6.89 28.20 10.48
C ALA A 276 -7.63 28.42 9.14
N VAL A 277 -8.33 27.38 8.68
CA VAL A 277 -9.18 27.46 7.49
C VAL A 277 -10.49 28.16 7.88
N PRO A 278 -10.91 29.24 7.18
CA PRO A 278 -12.23 29.83 7.39
C PRO A 278 -13.32 28.78 7.11
N ALA A 279 -14.37 28.72 7.93
CA ALA A 279 -15.52 27.85 7.65
C ALA A 279 -16.10 28.20 6.26
N GLY A 280 -16.16 27.22 5.36
CA GLY A 280 -16.57 27.44 3.98
C GLY A 280 -18.05 27.81 3.87
N SER A 281 -18.36 28.85 3.09
CA SER A 281 -19.71 29.09 2.58
C SER A 281 -19.92 28.25 1.33
N ILE A 282 -20.89 27.33 1.38
CA ILE A 282 -21.33 26.58 0.20
C ILE A 282 -22.06 27.57 -0.71
N ASN A 283 -21.46 27.93 -1.85
CA ASN A 283 -22.21 28.60 -2.91
C ASN A 283 -23.20 27.57 -3.45
N THR A 284 -24.49 27.87 -3.27
CA THR A 284 -25.64 27.07 -3.72
C THR A 284 -25.87 27.25 -5.22
#